data_AF-A0A4U1L503-F1
#
_entry.id   AF-A0A4U1L503-F1
#
_cell.length_a   1.000
_cell.length_b   1.000
_cell.length_c   1.000
_cell.angle_alpha   90.00
_cell.angle_beta   90.00
_cell.angle_gamma   90.00
#
_symmetry.space_group_name_H-M   'P 1'
#
loop_
_entity.id
_entity.type
_entity.pdbx_description
1 polymer ?
#
loop_
_entity_poly.entity_id
_entity_poly.type
_entity_poly.pdbx_seq_one_letter_code
_entity_poly.pdbx_strand_id
1 'polypeptide(L)'
;MAVTESPARSNGRILATVVGLVAAGVGANAARRALSRRAQRKAIGGHAVSDLQALGEPRDASARAPEAFRPDPTAPVSEADRAALAPATGPVPSIAQPRGAVAAQP
;
A
#
# COMPACT_ATOMS: atom_id res chain seq x y z
N MET A 1 -56.24 46.92 21.16
CA MET A 1 -55.19 46.17 21.86
C MET A 1 -54.22 45.66 20.80
N ALA A 2 -53.13 46.38 20.55
CA ALA A 2 -52.18 46.04 19.49
C ALA A 2 -51.05 45.20 20.09
N VAL A 3 -50.93 43.94 19.65
CA VAL A 3 -49.82 43.06 20.02
C VAL A 3 -48.60 43.48 19.18
N THR A 4 -47.68 44.22 19.79
CA THR A 4 -46.40 44.55 19.17
C THR A 4 -45.50 43.31 19.24
N GLU A 5 -45.39 42.55 18.16
CA GLU A 5 -44.38 41.52 18.03
C GLU A 5 -42.98 42.18 17.98
N SER A 6 -42.16 41.87 18.96
CA SER A 6 -40.83 42.48 19.13
C SER A 6 -39.85 41.98 18.06
N PRO A 7 -39.20 42.87 17.29
CA PRO A 7 -38.27 42.49 16.22
C PRO A 7 -37.04 41.71 16.72
N ALA A 8 -36.74 41.80 18.03
CA ALA A 8 -35.65 41.06 18.66
C ALA A 8 -35.85 39.53 18.63
N ARG A 9 -37.11 39.05 18.70
CA ARG A 9 -37.41 37.60 18.64
C ARG A 9 -37.25 37.02 17.23
N SER A 10 -37.49 37.83 16.20
CA SER A 10 -37.32 37.46 14.79
C SER A 10 -35.84 37.26 14.45
N ASN A 11 -35.01 38.25 14.78
CA ASN A 11 -33.58 38.22 14.47
C ASN A 11 -32.84 37.10 15.21
N GLY A 12 -33.23 36.81 16.46
CA GLY A 12 -32.68 35.69 17.22
C GLY A 12 -33.00 34.31 16.61
N ARG A 13 -34.18 34.16 16.01
CA ARG A 13 -34.59 32.92 15.32
C ARG A 13 -33.84 32.71 14.01
N ILE A 14 -33.63 33.76 13.24
CA ILE A 14 -32.85 33.71 12.00
C ILE A 14 -31.40 33.33 12.32
N LEU A 15 -30.80 33.98 13.32
CA LEU A 15 -29.43 33.68 13.74
C LEU A 15 -29.27 32.23 14.22
N ALA A 16 -30.21 31.74 15.06
CA ALA A 16 -30.21 30.36 15.52
C ALA A 16 -30.36 29.34 14.38
N THR A 17 -31.15 29.67 13.35
CA THR A 17 -31.37 28.80 12.18
C THR A 17 -30.11 28.72 11.30
N VAL A 18 -29.43 29.85 11.07
CA VAL A 18 -28.17 29.90 10.32
C VAL A 18 -27.07 29.14 11.06
N VAL A 19 -26.94 29.34 12.38
CA VAL A 19 -25.97 28.60 13.20
C VAL A 19 -26.27 27.10 13.19
N GLY A 20 -27.53 26.71 13.30
CA GLY A 20 -27.97 25.32 13.20
C GLY A 20 -27.62 24.67 11.86
N LEU A 21 -27.85 25.37 10.75
CA LEU A 21 -27.50 24.90 9.40
C LEU A 21 -26.00 24.72 9.21
N VAL A 22 -25.19 25.68 9.69
CA VAL A 22 -23.73 25.60 9.62
C VAL A 22 -23.22 24.42 10.47
N ALA A 23 -23.70 24.29 11.71
CA ALA A 23 -23.32 23.20 12.60
C ALA A 23 -23.71 21.83 12.02
N ALA A 24 -24.89 21.71 11.43
CA ALA A 24 -25.35 20.49 10.76
C ALA A 24 -24.47 20.14 9.54
N GLY A 25 -24.10 21.14 8.73
CA GLY A 25 -23.22 20.95 7.57
C GLY A 25 -21.82 20.45 7.97
N VAL A 26 -21.23 21.06 9.01
CA VAL A 26 -19.92 20.64 9.54
C VAL A 26 -20.00 19.23 10.13
N GLY A 27 -21.04 18.94 10.92
CA GLY A 27 -21.27 17.61 11.50
C GLY A 27 -21.45 16.52 10.45
N ALA A 28 -22.23 16.78 9.40
CA ALA A 28 -22.46 15.84 8.30
C ALA A 28 -21.18 15.57 7.51
N ASN A 29 -20.35 16.59 7.26
CA ASN A 29 -19.07 16.44 6.57
C ASN A 29 -18.07 15.62 7.42
N ALA A 30 -17.99 15.90 8.72
CA ALA A 30 -17.16 15.13 9.65
C ALA A 30 -17.60 13.66 9.73
N ALA A 31 -18.90 13.41 9.82
CA ALA A 31 -19.47 12.06 9.84
C ALA A 31 -19.18 11.29 8.54
N ARG A 32 -19.37 11.92 7.37
CA ARG A 32 -19.02 11.33 6.06
C ARG A 32 -17.53 10.98 5.98
N ARG A 33 -16.66 11.87 6.44
CA ARG A 33 -15.21 11.64 6.44
C ARG A 33 -14.77 10.54 7.41
N ALA A 34 -15.44 10.41 8.55
CA ALA A 34 -15.20 9.31 9.49
C ALA A 34 -15.67 7.97 8.91
N LEU A 35 -16.85 7.94 8.29
CA LEU A 35 -17.40 6.75 7.65
C LEU A 35 -16.55 6.29 6.46
N SER A 36 -16.09 7.22 5.61
CA SER A 36 -15.22 6.88 4.49
C SER A 36 -13.87 6.32 4.95
N ARG A 37 -13.25 6.92 5.99
CA ARG A 37 -12.02 6.37 6.60
C ARG A 37 -12.23 4.98 7.18
N ARG A 38 -13.37 4.73 7.84
CA ARG A 38 -13.72 3.41 8.37
C ARG A 38 -13.95 2.39 7.26
N ALA A 39 -14.64 2.78 6.19
CA ALA A 39 -14.86 1.93 5.02
C ALA A 39 -13.54 1.57 4.31
N GLN A 40 -12.64 2.54 4.13
CA GLN A 40 -11.30 2.31 3.58
C GLN A 40 -10.50 1.33 4.45
N ARG A 41 -10.51 1.50 5.79
CA ARG A 41 -9.85 0.55 6.70
C ARG A 41 -10.44 -0.86 6.66
N LYS A 42 -11.75 -1.00 6.39
CA LYS A 42 -12.43 -2.30 6.27
C LYS A 42 -12.22 -2.94 4.88
N ALA A 43 -12.07 -2.13 3.83
CA ALA A 43 -11.77 -2.57 2.47
C ALA A 43 -10.33 -3.07 2.32
N ILE A 44 -9.41 -2.55 3.14
CA ILE A 44 -8.08 -3.12 3.36
C ILE A 44 -8.23 -4.29 4.36
N GLY A 45 -9.05 -5.27 4.00
CA GLY A 45 -9.30 -6.50 4.78
C GLY A 45 -8.15 -7.50 4.69
N GLY A 46 -6.91 -7.00 4.72
CA GLY A 46 -5.69 -7.80 4.81
C GLY A 46 -4.88 -7.35 6.01
N HIS A 47 -4.11 -8.26 6.60
CA HIS A 47 -3.12 -7.90 7.62
C HIS A 47 -2.30 -6.71 7.12
N ALA A 48 -2.11 -5.70 7.97
CA ALA A 48 -1.20 -4.60 7.66
C ALA A 48 0.14 -5.21 7.29
N VAL A 49 0.51 -5.08 6.01
CA VAL A 49 1.73 -5.63 5.43
C VAL A 49 2.88 -4.79 5.97
N SER A 50 3.26 -5.04 7.22
CA SER A 50 4.29 -4.27 7.95
C SER A 50 5.62 -4.27 7.20
N ASP A 51 5.86 -5.31 6.40
CA ASP A 51 6.99 -5.49 5.51
C ASP A 51 6.98 -4.56 4.29
N LEU A 52 5.81 -4.15 3.77
CA LEU A 52 5.71 -3.19 2.66
C LEU A 52 5.81 -1.73 3.14
N GLN A 53 5.43 -1.42 4.38
CA GLN A 53 5.58 -0.07 4.94
C GLN A 53 7.06 0.33 5.11
N ALA A 54 7.94 -0.65 5.28
CA ALA A 54 9.39 -0.48 5.31
C ALA A 54 10.06 -0.39 3.91
N LEU A 55 9.28 -0.38 2.82
CA LEU A 55 9.79 -0.22 1.45
C LEU A 55 9.81 1.25 0.97
N GLY A 56 9.16 2.15 1.69
CA GLY A 56 9.19 3.59 1.36
C GLY A 56 10.50 4.28 1.75
N GLU A 57 11.34 3.59 2.52
CA GLU A 57 12.66 4.05 2.91
C GLU A 57 13.66 3.59 1.84
N PRO A 58 14.52 4.48 1.32
CA PRO A 58 15.49 4.12 0.30
C PRO A 58 16.42 3.02 0.86
N ARG A 59 16.16 1.78 0.47
CA ARG A 59 17.07 0.66 0.73
C ARG A 59 18.24 0.80 -0.23
N ASP A 60 19.39 1.14 0.31
CA ASP A 60 20.63 1.05 -0.43
C ASP A 60 20.84 -0.41 -0.84
N ALA A 61 20.78 -0.69 -2.15
CA ALA A 61 20.97 -2.04 -2.70
C ALA A 61 22.38 -2.60 -2.41
N SER A 62 23.32 -1.73 -2.00
CA SER A 62 24.66 -2.10 -1.57
C SER A 62 24.81 -2.25 -0.05
N ALA A 63 23.79 -1.87 0.74
CA ALA A 63 23.83 -2.01 2.19
C ALA A 63 23.74 -3.49 2.58
N ARG A 64 24.90 -4.03 2.96
CA ARG A 64 25.00 -5.37 3.55
C ARG A 64 24.18 -5.40 4.86
N ALA A 65 23.59 -6.56 5.17
CA ALA A 65 22.89 -6.78 6.43
C ALA A 65 23.75 -6.37 7.66
N PRO A 66 23.15 -6.02 8.81
CA PRO A 66 23.91 -5.76 10.03
C PRO A 66 24.82 -6.95 10.39
N GLU A 67 25.99 -6.69 10.99
CA GLU A 67 27.04 -7.70 11.22
C GLU A 67 26.51 -8.98 11.88
N ALA A 68 25.66 -8.83 12.90
CA ALA A 68 25.08 -9.95 13.64
C ALA A 68 24.14 -10.86 12.81
N PHE A 69 23.64 -10.38 11.67
CA PHE A 69 22.76 -11.13 10.76
C PHE A 69 23.48 -11.51 9.47
N ARG A 70 24.80 -11.28 9.37
CA ARG A 70 25.57 -11.74 8.23
C ARG A 70 25.79 -13.24 8.37
N PRO A 71 25.61 -14.03 7.29
CA PRO A 71 26.12 -15.38 7.26
C PRO A 71 27.62 -15.37 7.53
N ASP A 72 28.09 -16.27 8.38
CA ASP A 72 29.52 -16.43 8.65
C ASP A 72 30.23 -16.85 7.34
N PRO A 73 31.15 -16.02 6.81
CA PRO A 73 31.86 -16.34 5.57
C PRO A 73 32.88 -17.48 5.73
N THR A 74 33.20 -17.85 6.97
CA THR A 74 34.18 -18.88 7.32
C THR A 74 33.53 -20.22 7.69
N ALA A 75 32.19 -20.28 7.74
CA ALA A 75 31.48 -21.50 8.05
C ALA A 75 31.81 -22.59 7.02
N PRO A 76 32.23 -23.79 7.46
CA PRO A 76 32.57 -24.87 6.54
C PRO A 76 31.32 -25.37 5.81
N VAL A 77 31.41 -25.47 4.49
CA VAL A 77 30.37 -26.07 3.64
C VAL A 77 30.76 -27.52 3.37
N SER A 78 29.87 -28.47 3.69
CA SER A 78 30.09 -29.90 3.47
C SER A 78 30.25 -30.23 1.98
N GLU A 79 30.91 -31.34 1.66
CA GLU A 79 31.06 -31.77 0.26
C GLU A 79 29.71 -32.12 -0.38
N ALA A 80 28.79 -32.70 0.39
CA ALA A 80 27.45 -33.04 -0.08
C ALA A 80 26.65 -31.78 -0.44
N ASP A 81 26.67 -30.74 0.42
CA ASP A 81 25.97 -29.47 0.15
C ASP A 81 26.60 -28.75 -1.04
N ARG A 82 27.93 -28.80 -1.17
CA ARG A 82 28.64 -28.21 -2.30
C ARG A 82 28.28 -28.90 -3.61
N ALA A 83 28.20 -30.23 -3.61
CA ALA A 83 27.80 -31.01 -4.78
C ALA A 83 26.33 -30.77 -5.17
N ALA A 84 25.44 -30.57 -4.18
CA ALA A 84 24.04 -30.26 -4.43
C ALA A 84 23.84 -28.86 -5.05
N LEU A 85 24.72 -27.91 -4.74
CA LEU A 85 24.74 -26.56 -5.30
C LEU A 85 25.55 -26.45 -6.60
N ALA A 86 26.09 -27.56 -7.11
CA ALA A 86 26.82 -27.54 -8.37
C ALA A 86 25.90 -27.05 -9.50
N PRO A 87 26.36 -26.12 -10.35
CA PRO A 87 25.58 -25.71 -11.51
C PRO A 87 25.21 -26.94 -12.33
N ALA A 88 23.95 -27.01 -12.78
CA ALA A 88 23.51 -28.04 -13.70
C ALA A 88 24.10 -27.77 -15.10
N THR A 89 25.43 -27.87 -15.23
CA THR A 89 26.16 -27.82 -16.50
C THR A 89 25.98 -29.16 -17.21
N GLY A 90 24.74 -29.45 -17.58
CA GLY A 90 24.45 -30.49 -18.56
C GLY A 90 25.04 -30.09 -19.92
N PRO A 91 25.16 -31.04 -20.86
CA PRO A 91 25.55 -30.72 -22.23
C PRO A 91 24.64 -29.61 -22.78
N VAL A 92 25.26 -28.61 -23.42
CA VAL A 92 24.53 -27.52 -24.06
C VAL A 92 23.49 -28.11 -25.02
N PRO A 93 22.19 -27.78 -24.89
CA PRO A 93 21.21 -28.20 -25.88
C PRO A 93 21.60 -27.60 -27.23
N SER A 94 21.89 -28.44 -28.22
CA SER A 94 22.18 -27.96 -29.56
C SER A 94 20.89 -27.46 -30.20
N ILE A 95 20.72 -26.13 -30.26
CA ILE A 95 19.78 -25.52 -31.22
C ILE A 95 20.46 -25.59 -32.58
N ALA A 96 20.38 -26.75 -33.23
CA ALA A 96 20.87 -26.99 -34.59
C ALA A 96 19.83 -26.61 -35.65
N GLN A 97 18.94 -25.65 -35.37
CA GLN A 97 17.96 -25.18 -36.35
C GLN A 97 18.39 -23.81 -36.87
N PRO A 98 18.78 -23.69 -38.15
CA PRO A 98 19.08 -22.39 -38.73
C PRO A 98 17.82 -21.52 -38.65
N ARG A 99 17.95 -20.33 -38.04
CA ARG A 99 16.94 -19.28 -38.10
C ARG A 99 16.66 -18.99 -39.58
N GLY A 100 15.49 -19.41 -40.07
CA GLY A 100 15.08 -19.24 -41.47
C GLY A 100 14.33 -20.42 -42.09
N ALA A 101 14.34 -21.61 -41.49
CA ALA A 101 13.72 -22.80 -42.10
C ALA A 101 12.17 -22.79 -42.16
N VAL A 102 11.50 -21.85 -41.48
CA VAL A 102 10.02 -21.72 -41.48
C VAL A 102 9.47 -20.89 -42.65
N ALA A 103 10.31 -20.23 -43.45
CA ALA A 103 9.86 -19.42 -44.57
C ALA A 103 9.77 -20.17 -45.92
N ALA A 104 10.12 -21.45 -45.95
CA ALA A 104 10.12 -22.28 -47.15
C ALA A 104 9.31 -23.56 -46.94
N GLN A 105 7.98 -23.42 -46.82
CA GLN A 105 7.06 -24.50 -47.10
C GLN A 105 6.25 -24.11 -48.36
N PRO A 106 6.21 -24.96 -49.41
CA PRO A 106 5.47 -24.70 -50.63
C PRO A 106 3.95 -24.71 -50.44
#